data_AF-A0A1Q8S6X1-F1
#
_entry.id   AF-A0A1Q8S6X1-F1
#
_cell.length_a   1.000
_cell.length_b   1.000
_cell.length_c   1.000
_cell.angle_alpha   90.00
_cell.angle_beta   90.00
_cell.angle_gamma   90.00
#
_symmetry.space_group_name_H-M   'P 1'
#
loop_
_entity.id
_entity.type
_entity.pdbx_description
1 polymer ?
#
loop_
_entity_poly.entity_id
_entity_poly.type
_entity_poly.pdbx_seq_one_letter_code
_entity_poly.pdbx_strand_id
1 'polypeptide(L)'
;MEQTLQRMDFRLLQQCCCEAERADLVSMNLEGLRMALPEVYGGHITALAGEVRSSSRILRDLADLSQVHFTRVPILLNYLNIVLPCLSKTLRDILNYYDDRTVSRETRWRRMYHRMTQEVNGLPLPQRFAKQEDSSAHWAEEIFSRPLSSRTALKHNKASIAYGPLQAWGQLNIPKENKMLFRRPFDDDRIALMTYINLVNQTPYLLLRTYHMGAPWFSLRGTHELVIHREGSSLQLNRWSTSEQVPKLWASLYFKTWEGALLTVH
;
A
#
# COMPACT_ATOMS: atom_id res chain seq x y z
N MET A 1 -27.94 11.91 10.76
CA MET A 1 -27.33 12.30 9.47
C MET A 1 -25.81 12.12 9.51
N GLU A 2 -25.11 12.58 10.56
CA GLU A 2 -23.66 12.33 10.76
C GLU A 2 -23.27 10.84 10.84
N GLN A 3 -24.05 10.01 11.55
CA GLN A 3 -23.80 8.57 11.65
C GLN A 3 -23.94 7.83 10.31
N THR A 4 -24.79 8.36 9.40
CA THR A 4 -25.01 7.76 8.07
C THR A 4 -23.89 8.13 7.11
N LEU A 5 -23.37 9.37 7.17
CA LEU A 5 -22.16 9.77 6.45
C LEU A 5 -20.96 8.93 6.92
N GLN A 6 -20.69 8.87 8.22
CA GLN A 6 -19.59 8.06 8.76
C GLN A 6 -19.63 6.61 8.26
N ARG A 7 -20.81 5.97 8.23
CA ARG A 7 -20.96 4.58 7.77
C ARG A 7 -20.72 4.40 6.26
N MET A 8 -21.08 5.40 5.44
CA MET A 8 -20.76 5.41 4.01
C MET A 8 -19.27 5.66 3.77
N ASP A 9 -18.67 6.56 4.55
CA ASP A 9 -17.25 6.93 4.49
C ASP A 9 -16.37 5.70 4.75
N PHE A 10 -16.73 4.88 5.75
CA PHE A 10 -16.01 3.63 6.04
C PHE A 10 -16.10 2.59 4.92
N ARG A 11 -17.23 2.52 4.19
CA ARG A 11 -17.39 1.54 3.10
C ARG A 11 -16.52 1.85 1.90
N LEU A 12 -16.42 3.12 1.50
CA LEU A 12 -15.60 3.53 0.35
C LEU A 12 -14.11 3.39 0.65
N LEU A 13 -13.68 3.69 1.88
CA LEU A 13 -12.29 3.46 2.32
C LEU A 13 -11.95 1.97 2.42
N GLN A 14 -12.90 1.14 2.87
CA GLN A 14 -12.76 -0.31 2.81
C GLN A 14 -12.67 -0.79 1.35
N GLN A 15 -13.43 -0.20 0.43
CA GLN A 15 -13.33 -0.51 -0.99
C GLN A 15 -11.96 -0.17 -1.57
N CYS A 16 -11.30 0.91 -1.14
CA CYS A 16 -9.90 1.17 -1.53
C CYS A 16 -9.01 -0.02 -1.19
N CYS A 17 -9.14 -0.59 0.01
CA CYS A 17 -8.35 -1.75 0.42
C CYS A 17 -8.67 -3.00 -0.41
N CYS A 18 -9.95 -3.29 -0.64
CA CYS A 18 -10.36 -4.43 -1.47
C CYS A 18 -9.91 -4.30 -2.94
N GLU A 19 -9.97 -3.09 -3.50
CA GLU A 19 -9.49 -2.82 -4.85
C GLU A 19 -7.96 -2.88 -4.94
N ALA A 20 -7.23 -2.50 -3.88
CA ALA A 20 -5.79 -2.69 -3.80
C ALA A 20 -5.40 -4.17 -3.81
N GLU A 21 -6.09 -5.02 -3.04
CA GLU A 21 -5.87 -6.47 -3.06
C GLU A 21 -6.15 -7.06 -4.45
N ARG A 22 -7.20 -6.60 -5.15
CA ARG A 22 -7.48 -7.02 -6.52
C ARG A 22 -6.38 -6.57 -7.48
N ALA A 23 -5.89 -5.35 -7.33
CA ALA A 23 -4.80 -4.84 -8.14
C ALA A 23 -3.51 -5.67 -7.96
N ASP A 24 -3.18 -6.08 -6.72
CA ASP A 24 -2.04 -6.99 -6.49
C ASP A 24 -2.22 -8.34 -7.18
N LEU A 25 -3.41 -8.94 -7.09
CA LEU A 25 -3.73 -10.19 -7.78
C LEU A 25 -3.56 -10.05 -9.30
N VAL A 26 -4.08 -8.96 -9.87
CA VAL A 26 -3.93 -8.66 -11.30
C VAL A 26 -2.46 -8.50 -11.68
N SER A 27 -1.69 -7.74 -10.89
CA SER A 27 -0.26 -7.53 -11.12
C SER A 27 0.52 -8.85 -11.10
N MET A 28 0.25 -9.72 -10.13
CA MET A 28 0.84 -11.06 -10.04
C MET A 28 0.48 -11.95 -11.24
N ASN A 29 -0.79 -11.92 -11.67
CA ASN A 29 -1.26 -12.66 -12.85
C ASN A 29 -0.57 -12.19 -14.13
N LEU A 30 -0.39 -10.87 -14.30
CA LEU A 30 0.33 -10.27 -15.42
C LEU A 30 1.81 -10.67 -15.42
N GLU A 31 2.46 -10.75 -14.26
CA GLU A 31 3.83 -11.28 -14.16
C GLU A 31 3.90 -12.76 -14.55
N GLY A 32 2.88 -13.55 -14.18
CA GLY A 32 2.74 -14.92 -14.68
C GLY A 32 2.62 -15.00 -16.21
N LEU A 33 1.89 -14.07 -16.85
CA LEU A 33 1.85 -13.97 -18.31
C LEU A 33 3.19 -13.56 -18.89
N ARG A 34 3.87 -12.59 -18.26
CA ARG A 34 5.17 -12.09 -18.70
C ARG A 34 6.21 -13.20 -18.81
N MET A 35 6.21 -14.14 -17.88
CA MET A 35 7.13 -15.29 -17.86
C MET A 35 6.74 -16.38 -18.87
N ALA A 36 5.46 -16.45 -19.26
CA ALA A 36 4.94 -17.49 -20.15
C ALA A 36 4.91 -17.08 -21.63
N LEU A 37 5.03 -15.78 -21.95
CA LEU A 37 4.87 -15.25 -23.29
C LEU A 37 6.21 -14.79 -23.89
N PRO A 38 6.31 -14.73 -25.24
CA PRO A 38 7.50 -14.24 -25.93
C PRO A 38 7.90 -12.82 -25.51
N GLU A 39 9.21 -12.54 -25.59
CA GLU A 39 9.83 -11.29 -25.13
C GLU A 39 9.28 -10.04 -25.82
N VAL A 40 8.75 -10.17 -27.04
CA VAL A 40 8.08 -9.09 -27.79
C VAL A 40 6.90 -8.46 -27.05
N TYR A 41 6.24 -9.19 -26.15
CA TYR A 41 5.16 -8.65 -25.31
C TYR A 41 5.67 -8.11 -23.97
N GLY A 42 6.92 -8.38 -23.65
CA GLY A 42 7.48 -8.21 -22.32
C GLY A 42 7.41 -6.79 -21.80
N GLY A 43 7.76 -5.81 -22.63
CA GLY A 43 7.73 -4.40 -22.25
C GLY A 43 6.33 -3.92 -21.85
N HIS A 44 5.31 -4.23 -22.67
CA HIS A 44 3.93 -3.81 -22.40
C HIS A 44 3.32 -4.50 -21.18
N ILE A 45 3.57 -5.80 -20.98
CA ILE A 45 3.09 -6.53 -19.81
C ILE A 45 3.75 -5.99 -18.53
N THR A 46 5.05 -5.75 -18.57
CA THR A 46 5.81 -5.23 -17.41
C THR A 46 5.35 -3.84 -17.03
N ALA A 47 5.16 -2.95 -18.02
CA ALA A 47 4.61 -1.61 -17.79
C ALA A 47 3.22 -1.67 -17.15
N LEU A 48 2.31 -2.49 -17.70
CA LEU A 48 0.97 -2.64 -17.14
C LEU A 48 1.00 -3.17 -15.69
N ALA A 49 1.78 -4.23 -15.44
CA ALA A 49 1.90 -4.84 -14.11
C ALA A 49 2.46 -3.84 -13.09
N GLY A 50 3.41 -2.99 -13.50
CA GLY A 50 3.98 -1.91 -12.71
C GLY A 50 2.95 -0.85 -12.33
N GLU A 51 2.16 -0.37 -13.29
CA GLU A 51 1.13 0.65 -13.05
C GLU A 51 -0.03 0.12 -12.17
N VAL A 52 -0.47 -1.12 -12.40
CA VAL A 52 -1.48 -1.75 -11.55
C VAL A 52 -0.97 -1.90 -10.11
N ARG A 53 0.30 -2.28 -9.92
CA ARG A 53 0.93 -2.34 -8.60
C ARG A 53 1.06 -0.96 -7.95
N SER A 54 1.39 0.07 -8.74
CA SER A 54 1.43 1.45 -8.26
C SER A 54 0.05 1.88 -7.74
N SER A 55 -1.01 1.58 -8.50
CA SER A 55 -2.40 1.86 -8.12
C SER A 55 -2.80 1.19 -6.81
N SER A 56 -2.38 -0.07 -6.61
CA SER A 56 -2.59 -0.80 -5.35
C SER A 56 -1.99 -0.04 -4.15
N ARG A 57 -0.73 0.39 -4.26
CA ARG A 57 -0.05 1.17 -3.20
C ARG A 57 -0.75 2.49 -2.93
N ILE A 58 -1.13 3.24 -3.96
CA ILE A 58 -1.84 4.53 -3.82
C ILE A 58 -3.17 4.34 -3.10
N LEU A 59 -3.94 3.31 -3.42
CA LEU A 59 -5.20 3.02 -2.73
C LEU A 59 -5.00 2.73 -1.23
N ARG A 60 -3.93 2.00 -0.88
CA ARG A 60 -3.57 1.75 0.51
C ARG A 60 -3.09 3.00 1.22
N ASP A 61 -2.28 3.83 0.55
CA ASP A 61 -1.82 5.13 1.06
C ASP A 61 -3.01 6.05 1.36
N LEU A 62 -3.96 6.16 0.42
CA LEU A 62 -5.16 6.97 0.59
C LEU A 62 -6.00 6.48 1.76
N ALA A 63 -6.13 5.17 1.92
CA ALA A 63 -6.74 4.59 3.10
C ALA A 63 -5.92 5.01 4.34
N ASP A 64 -4.66 4.63 4.47
CA ASP A 64 -3.82 4.95 5.61
C ASP A 64 -3.90 6.44 6.05
N LEU A 65 -3.80 7.35 5.09
CA LEU A 65 -3.90 8.79 5.31
C LEU A 65 -5.27 9.26 5.80
N SER A 66 -6.35 8.63 5.34
CA SER A 66 -7.71 8.99 5.74
C SER A 66 -8.01 8.70 7.22
N GLN A 67 -7.25 7.80 7.87
CA GLN A 67 -7.35 7.64 9.32
C GLN A 67 -6.84 8.86 10.09
N VAL A 68 -5.76 9.46 9.60
CA VAL A 68 -5.05 10.54 10.30
C VAL A 68 -5.68 11.87 9.95
N HIS A 69 -6.09 12.03 8.70
CA HIS A 69 -6.70 13.24 8.18
C HIS A 69 -8.21 13.07 8.03
N PHE A 70 -8.88 12.66 9.12
CA PHE A 70 -10.33 12.39 9.12
C PHE A 70 -11.16 13.57 8.59
N THR A 71 -10.74 14.80 8.86
CA THR A 71 -11.41 16.02 8.38
C THR A 71 -11.36 16.20 6.85
N ARG A 72 -10.44 15.52 6.16
CA ARG A 72 -10.30 15.54 4.69
C ARG A 72 -11.07 14.40 4.01
N VAL A 73 -11.58 13.44 4.78
CA VAL A 73 -12.28 12.27 4.25
C VAL A 73 -13.48 12.64 3.37
N PRO A 74 -14.38 13.58 3.75
CA PRO A 74 -15.51 13.93 2.90
C PRO A 74 -15.11 14.43 1.50
N ILE A 75 -13.99 15.14 1.41
CA ILE A 75 -13.44 15.63 0.13
C ILE A 75 -12.92 14.45 -0.69
N LEU A 76 -12.11 13.58 -0.07
CA LEU A 76 -11.54 12.39 -0.71
C LEU A 76 -12.63 11.46 -1.28
N LEU A 77 -13.73 11.28 -0.55
CA LEU A 77 -14.82 10.40 -0.96
C LEU A 77 -15.50 10.85 -2.25
N ASN A 78 -15.60 12.15 -2.51
CA ASN A 78 -16.15 12.66 -3.77
C ASN A 78 -15.33 12.18 -4.97
N TYR A 79 -14.00 12.17 -4.85
CA TYR A 79 -13.12 11.66 -5.90
C TYR A 79 -13.16 10.13 -5.98
N LEU A 80 -13.14 9.44 -4.84
CA LEU A 80 -13.19 7.98 -4.79
C LEU A 80 -14.48 7.41 -5.40
N ASN A 81 -15.61 8.09 -5.21
CA ASN A 81 -16.88 7.70 -5.83
C ASN A 81 -16.84 7.68 -7.37
N ILE A 82 -15.94 8.46 -7.97
CA ILE A 82 -15.75 8.51 -9.43
C ILE A 82 -14.67 7.51 -9.86
N VAL A 83 -13.54 7.48 -9.15
CA VAL A 83 -12.35 6.72 -9.56
C VAL A 83 -12.48 5.24 -9.26
N LEU A 84 -13.01 4.85 -8.08
CA LEU A 84 -13.06 3.45 -7.66
C LEU A 84 -13.91 2.57 -8.60
N PRO A 85 -15.11 2.97 -9.06
CA PRO A 85 -15.88 2.15 -10.00
C PRO A 85 -15.14 1.91 -11.33
N CYS A 86 -14.46 2.93 -11.85
CA CYS A 86 -13.69 2.86 -13.09
C CYS A 86 -12.49 1.91 -12.97
N LEU A 87 -11.75 2.02 -11.88
CA LEU A 87 -10.63 1.14 -11.56
C LEU A 87 -11.11 -0.30 -11.35
N SER A 88 -12.17 -0.47 -10.56
CA SER A 88 -12.79 -1.76 -10.24
C SER A 88 -13.27 -2.50 -11.49
N LYS A 89 -13.89 -1.78 -12.43
CA LYS A 89 -14.27 -2.32 -13.74
C LYS A 89 -13.03 -2.76 -14.52
N THR A 90 -12.04 -1.88 -14.67
CA THR A 90 -10.81 -2.17 -15.45
C THR A 90 -10.08 -3.41 -14.93
N LEU A 91 -9.92 -3.54 -13.60
CA LEU A 91 -9.27 -4.70 -12.99
C LEU A 91 -10.07 -5.98 -13.20
N ARG A 92 -11.41 -5.93 -13.10
CA ARG A 92 -12.29 -7.07 -13.37
C ARG A 92 -12.23 -7.49 -14.84
N ASP A 93 -12.21 -6.54 -15.76
CA ASP A 93 -12.09 -6.83 -17.19
C ASP A 93 -10.76 -7.54 -17.49
N ILE A 94 -9.64 -7.08 -16.89
CA ILE A 94 -8.34 -7.77 -17.00
C ILE A 94 -8.42 -9.21 -16.48
N LEU A 95 -9.02 -9.43 -15.31
CA LEU A 95 -9.20 -10.79 -14.76
C LEU A 95 -10.05 -11.67 -15.67
N ASN A 96 -11.16 -11.15 -16.20
CA ASN A 96 -12.03 -11.89 -17.12
C ASN A 96 -11.27 -12.38 -18.36
N TYR A 97 -10.40 -11.54 -18.95
CA TYR A 97 -9.56 -11.97 -20.07
C TYR A 97 -8.49 -12.98 -19.64
N TYR A 98 -7.87 -12.78 -18.47
CA TYR A 98 -6.83 -13.68 -17.96
C TYR A 98 -7.39 -15.08 -17.66
N ASP A 99 -8.57 -15.15 -17.06
CA ASP A 99 -9.24 -16.38 -16.61
C ASP A 99 -9.94 -17.14 -17.72
N ASP A 100 -10.04 -16.59 -18.93
CA ASP A 100 -10.63 -17.27 -20.10
C ASP A 100 -9.78 -18.47 -20.54
N ARG A 101 -10.05 -19.64 -19.93
CA ARG A 101 -9.35 -20.89 -20.22
C ARG A 101 -9.66 -21.48 -21.59
N THR A 102 -10.62 -20.92 -22.33
CA THR A 102 -11.02 -21.44 -23.65
C THR A 102 -9.98 -21.13 -24.74
N VAL A 103 -9.11 -20.14 -24.50
CA VAL A 103 -8.06 -19.74 -25.46
C VAL A 103 -6.65 -19.75 -24.85
N SER A 104 -5.64 -19.74 -25.72
CA SER A 104 -4.23 -19.74 -25.31
C SER A 104 -3.86 -18.47 -24.54
N ARG A 105 -2.82 -18.54 -23.70
CA ARG A 105 -2.34 -17.37 -22.93
C ARG A 105 -1.97 -16.18 -23.83
N GLU A 106 -1.39 -16.44 -25.00
CA GLU A 106 -1.05 -15.40 -25.98
C GLU A 106 -2.31 -14.76 -26.54
N THR A 107 -3.31 -15.56 -26.91
CA THR A 107 -4.60 -15.04 -27.39
C THR A 107 -5.32 -14.24 -26.32
N ARG A 108 -5.28 -14.65 -25.04
CA ARG A 108 -5.82 -13.86 -23.91
C ARG A 108 -5.16 -12.49 -23.83
N TRP A 109 -3.83 -12.46 -23.81
CA TRP A 109 -3.06 -11.21 -23.75
C TRP A 109 -3.39 -10.28 -24.92
N ARG A 110 -3.33 -10.78 -26.17
CA ARG A 110 -3.60 -9.99 -27.36
C ARG A 110 -5.03 -9.44 -27.37
N ARG A 111 -6.02 -10.28 -27.04
CA ARG A 111 -7.42 -9.84 -26.96
C ARG A 111 -7.61 -8.77 -25.90
N MET A 112 -7.09 -8.99 -24.69
CA MET A 112 -7.15 -8.03 -23.58
C MET A 112 -6.52 -6.69 -23.99
N TYR A 113 -5.27 -6.71 -24.44
CA TYR A 113 -4.54 -5.50 -24.77
C TYR A 113 -5.22 -4.71 -25.90
N HIS A 114 -5.63 -5.37 -26.98
CA HIS A 114 -6.26 -4.68 -28.11
C HIS A 114 -7.67 -4.18 -27.80
N ARG A 115 -8.54 -5.03 -27.22
CA ARG A 115 -9.92 -4.63 -26.94
C ARG A 115 -9.99 -3.49 -25.93
N MET A 116 -9.23 -3.62 -24.84
CA MET A 116 -9.18 -2.57 -23.85
C MET A 116 -8.52 -1.30 -24.41
N THR A 117 -7.50 -1.38 -25.28
CA THR A 117 -6.97 -0.15 -25.91
C THR A 117 -8.04 0.55 -26.77
N GLN A 118 -8.88 -0.20 -27.48
CA GLN A 118 -9.93 0.36 -28.35
C GLN A 118 -11.10 1.00 -27.60
N GLU A 119 -11.45 0.51 -26.41
CA GLU A 119 -12.55 1.05 -25.58
C GLU A 119 -12.40 2.54 -25.21
N VAL A 120 -11.17 3.06 -25.23
CA VAL A 120 -10.83 4.43 -24.80
C VAL A 120 -10.12 5.21 -25.91
N ASN A 121 -10.61 5.08 -27.14
CA ASN A 121 -10.08 5.80 -28.32
C ASN A 121 -8.58 5.57 -28.57
N GLY A 122 -8.10 4.35 -28.31
CA GLY A 122 -6.72 3.97 -28.61
C GLY A 122 -5.70 4.26 -27.51
N LEU A 123 -6.12 4.75 -26.33
CA LEU A 123 -5.21 4.94 -25.20
C LEU A 123 -4.66 3.57 -24.72
N PRO A 124 -3.34 3.35 -24.77
CA PRO A 124 -2.72 2.11 -24.30
C PRO A 124 -3.11 1.78 -22.87
N LEU A 125 -3.38 0.50 -22.61
CA LEU A 125 -3.87 0.02 -21.31
C LEU A 125 -3.00 0.48 -20.10
N PRO A 126 -1.65 0.46 -20.13
CA PRO A 126 -0.85 0.99 -19.02
C PRO A 126 -1.11 2.48 -18.73
N GLN A 127 -1.32 3.29 -19.77
CA GLN A 127 -1.54 4.73 -19.63
C GLN A 127 -2.87 5.07 -18.95
N ARG A 128 -3.83 4.13 -18.89
CA ARG A 128 -5.07 4.32 -18.13
C ARG A 128 -4.84 4.44 -16.62
N PHE A 129 -3.70 3.95 -16.14
CA PHE A 129 -3.31 3.95 -14.73
C PHE A 129 -2.24 5.01 -14.42
N ALA A 130 -1.66 5.62 -15.46
CA ALA A 130 -0.55 6.54 -15.31
C ALA A 130 -0.95 7.75 -14.48
N LYS A 131 -0.12 8.06 -13.48
CA LYS A 131 -0.24 9.28 -12.69
C LYS A 131 0.23 10.46 -13.55
N GLN A 132 -0.58 11.52 -13.63
CA GLN A 132 -0.15 12.78 -14.24
C GLN A 132 1.00 13.36 -13.39
N GLU A 133 2.18 13.51 -13.98
CA GLU A 133 3.36 14.07 -13.32
C GLU A 133 3.22 15.59 -13.17
N ASP A 134 2.58 16.04 -12.08
CA ASP A 134 2.79 17.39 -11.57
C ASP A 134 3.81 17.31 -10.42
N SER A 135 5.08 17.51 -10.77
CA SER A 135 6.22 17.48 -9.85
C SER A 135 6.28 18.76 -9.02
N SER A 136 5.59 18.77 -7.89
CA SER A 136 5.81 19.74 -6.80
C SER A 136 6.46 19.11 -5.56
N ALA A 137 6.91 17.84 -5.64
CA ALA A 137 7.56 17.17 -4.52
C ALA A 137 8.92 17.81 -4.20
N HIS A 138 9.14 18.12 -2.92
CA HIS A 138 10.40 18.67 -2.43
C HIS A 138 11.53 17.63 -2.65
N TRP A 139 12.72 18.07 -3.08
CA TRP A 139 13.85 17.17 -3.43
C TRP A 139 14.21 16.15 -2.33
N ALA A 140 13.98 16.49 -1.06
CA ALA A 140 14.20 15.57 0.05
C ALA A 140 13.18 14.41 0.07
N GLU A 141 11.91 14.64 -0.27
CA GLU A 141 10.91 13.58 -0.44
C GLU A 141 11.21 12.73 -1.67
N GLU A 142 11.83 13.32 -2.68
CA GLU A 142 12.29 12.62 -3.88
C GLU A 142 13.39 11.60 -3.56
N ILE A 143 14.32 11.92 -2.65
CA ILE A 143 15.38 11.00 -2.22
C ILE A 143 14.80 9.73 -1.56
N PHE A 144 13.76 9.87 -0.74
CA PHE A 144 13.14 8.73 -0.07
C PHE A 144 12.20 7.90 -0.96
N SER A 145 11.71 8.50 -2.05
CA SER A 145 10.83 7.83 -3.03
C SER A 145 11.60 7.21 -4.20
N ARG A 146 12.84 7.63 -4.46
CA ARG A 146 13.72 7.02 -5.46
C ARG A 146 14.08 5.58 -5.08
N PRO A 147 13.90 4.60 -5.98
CA PRO A 147 14.42 3.26 -5.75
C PRO A 147 15.94 3.33 -5.62
N LEU A 148 16.48 2.82 -4.50
CA LEU A 148 17.92 2.83 -4.24
C LEU A 148 18.64 2.10 -5.37
N SER A 149 19.63 2.79 -5.96
CA SER A 149 20.43 2.30 -7.09
C SER A 149 21.28 1.08 -6.73
N SER A 150 21.55 0.86 -5.44
CA SER A 150 22.13 -0.36 -4.89
C SER A 150 21.08 -1.11 -4.05
N ARG A 151 20.96 -2.42 -4.29
CA ARG A 151 20.11 -3.34 -3.52
C ARG A 151 20.95 -4.51 -3.04
N THR A 152 21.69 -4.30 -1.96
CA THR A 152 22.41 -5.40 -1.33
C THR A 152 21.39 -6.26 -0.59
N ALA A 153 21.02 -7.40 -1.20
CA ALA A 153 20.04 -8.32 -0.63
C ALA A 153 20.52 -8.86 0.72
N LEU A 154 19.64 -8.80 1.73
CA LEU A 154 19.94 -9.42 3.02
C LEU A 154 19.55 -10.89 2.99
N LYS A 155 20.42 -11.76 3.51
CA LYS A 155 20.28 -13.23 3.45
C LYS A 155 19.05 -13.76 4.21
N HIS A 156 18.45 -12.97 5.09
CA HIS A 156 17.31 -13.37 5.91
C HIS A 156 16.00 -12.81 5.37
N ASN A 157 15.27 -13.67 4.67
CA ASN A 157 13.99 -13.34 4.02
C ASN A 157 12.79 -13.75 4.90
N LYS A 158 12.77 -13.30 6.16
CA LYS A 158 11.60 -13.49 7.03
C LYS A 158 10.58 -12.40 6.72
N ALA A 159 9.29 -12.75 6.80
CA ALA A 159 8.22 -11.76 6.71
C ALA A 159 8.15 -10.90 7.97
N SER A 160 7.81 -9.63 7.80
CA SER A 160 7.49 -8.72 8.90
C SER A 160 6.19 -9.16 9.58
N ILE A 161 6.11 -8.90 10.88
CA ILE A 161 5.00 -9.33 11.73
C ILE A 161 4.58 -8.17 12.63
N ALA A 162 3.27 -7.93 12.68
CA ALA A 162 2.63 -7.05 13.63
C ALA A 162 1.97 -7.88 14.74
N TYR A 163 2.40 -7.72 15.99
CA TYR A 163 1.91 -8.50 17.14
C TYR A 163 0.78 -7.79 17.89
N GLY A 164 0.67 -6.47 17.76
CA GLY A 164 -0.43 -5.69 18.32
C GLY A 164 -0.23 -5.21 19.76
N PRO A 165 -1.28 -4.68 20.40
CA PRO A 165 -2.70 -4.88 20.10
C PRO A 165 -3.14 -4.21 18.80
N LEU A 166 -3.94 -4.95 18.01
CA LEU A 166 -4.48 -4.51 16.73
C LEU A 166 -5.94 -4.07 16.90
N GLN A 167 -6.30 -2.98 16.26
CA GLN A 167 -7.65 -2.40 16.27
C GLN A 167 -8.16 -2.29 14.84
N ALA A 168 -9.47 -2.37 14.70
CA ALA A 168 -10.10 -2.13 13.42
C ALA A 168 -10.02 -0.64 13.07
N TRP A 169 -10.27 -0.37 11.80
CA TRP A 169 -10.37 0.98 11.28
C TRP A 169 -11.32 1.86 12.10
N GLY A 170 -10.93 3.12 12.35
CA GLY A 170 -11.77 4.13 13.01
C GLY A 170 -11.92 3.94 14.53
N GLN A 171 -11.35 2.88 15.10
CA GLN A 171 -11.31 2.66 16.55
C GLN A 171 -10.07 3.27 17.21
N LEU A 172 -9.08 3.68 16.40
CA LEU A 172 -7.87 4.30 16.92
C LEU A 172 -8.11 5.74 17.37
N ASN A 173 -7.68 6.03 18.60
CA ASN A 173 -7.56 7.40 19.10
C ASN A 173 -6.26 8.03 18.60
N ILE A 174 -6.26 8.49 17.35
CA ILE A 174 -5.14 9.25 16.79
C ILE A 174 -5.16 10.67 17.38
N PRO A 175 -4.05 11.17 17.96
CA PRO A 175 -3.96 12.55 18.45
C PRO A 175 -4.38 13.56 17.37
N LYS A 176 -4.97 14.69 17.76
CA LYS A 176 -5.32 15.75 16.79
C LYS A 176 -4.06 16.49 16.33
N GLU A 177 -4.15 17.16 15.17
CA GLU A 177 -3.08 18.03 14.65
C GLU A 177 -1.75 17.31 14.41
N ASN A 178 -1.80 16.20 13.67
CA ASN A 178 -0.59 15.46 13.29
C ASN A 178 -0.15 15.79 11.86
N LYS A 179 1.17 15.76 11.66
CA LYS A 179 1.81 15.77 10.34
C LYS A 179 2.48 14.42 10.10
N MET A 180 2.21 13.79 8.95
CA MET A 180 2.95 12.60 8.54
C MET A 180 4.39 12.99 8.21
N LEU A 181 5.35 12.31 8.83
CA LEU A 181 6.77 12.47 8.53
C LEU A 181 7.18 11.54 7.39
N PHE A 182 6.86 10.25 7.50
CA PHE A 182 7.11 9.28 6.45
C PHE A 182 6.22 8.05 6.58
N ARG A 183 6.09 7.31 5.48
CA ARG A 183 5.48 5.98 5.41
C ARG A 183 6.50 4.99 4.84
N ARG A 184 6.61 3.82 5.47
CA ARG A 184 7.49 2.75 5.03
C ARG A 184 6.71 1.45 4.87
N PRO A 185 6.51 0.96 3.64
CA PRO A 185 5.91 -0.33 3.39
C PRO A 185 6.93 -1.47 3.56
N PHE A 186 6.43 -2.61 4.01
CA PHE A 186 7.12 -3.88 4.19
C PHE A 186 6.31 -5.00 3.54
N ASP A 187 6.99 -6.04 3.05
CA ASP A 187 6.37 -7.23 2.48
C ASP A 187 5.30 -6.91 1.42
N ASP A 188 5.70 -6.13 0.42
CA ASP A 188 4.84 -5.73 -0.70
C ASP A 188 3.59 -4.96 -0.24
N ASP A 189 3.81 -4.13 0.79
CA ASP A 189 2.79 -3.34 1.45
C ASP A 189 1.73 -4.17 2.18
N ARG A 190 2.05 -5.42 2.55
CA ARG A 190 1.25 -6.18 3.52
C ARG A 190 1.31 -5.55 4.90
N ILE A 191 2.44 -4.95 5.27
CA ILE A 191 2.63 -4.18 6.51
C ILE A 191 3.18 -2.81 6.16
N ALA A 192 2.74 -1.75 6.84
CA ALA A 192 3.30 -0.41 6.69
C ALA A 192 3.47 0.23 8.06
N LEU A 193 4.65 0.82 8.26
CA LEU A 193 4.94 1.69 9.38
C LEU A 193 4.79 3.14 8.91
N MET A 194 3.99 3.92 9.61
CA MET A 194 3.84 5.35 9.36
C MET A 194 4.24 6.11 10.61
N THR A 195 5.04 7.15 10.42
CA THR A 195 5.52 8.00 11.50
C THR A 195 4.86 9.36 11.39
N TYR A 196 4.31 9.84 12.50
CA TYR A 196 3.66 11.13 12.60
C TYR A 196 4.31 11.94 13.71
N ILE A 197 4.28 13.26 13.59
CA ILE A 197 4.56 14.17 14.70
C ILE A 197 3.28 14.92 15.05
N ASN A 198 2.97 14.98 16.34
CA ASN A 198 1.91 15.84 16.84
C ASN A 198 2.44 17.28 16.91
N LEU A 199 1.76 18.21 16.25
CA LEU A 199 2.24 19.59 16.12
C LEU A 199 2.08 20.43 17.39
N VAL A 200 1.20 20.01 18.30
CA VAL A 200 0.95 20.71 19.58
C VAL A 200 2.05 20.38 20.58
N ASN A 201 2.34 19.10 20.78
CA ASN A 201 3.27 18.63 21.81
C ASN A 201 4.60 18.10 21.26
N GLN A 202 4.82 18.16 19.94
CA GLN A 202 6.02 17.69 19.24
C GLN A 202 6.37 16.22 19.50
N THR A 203 5.40 15.41 19.96
CA THR A 203 5.63 13.99 20.27
C THR A 203 5.48 13.15 19.00
N PRO A 204 6.46 12.28 18.67
CA PRO A 204 6.35 11.38 17.54
C PRO A 204 5.55 10.13 17.90
N TYR A 205 4.69 9.71 16.96
CA TYR A 205 3.86 8.52 17.03
C TYR A 205 4.17 7.59 15.85
N LEU A 206 4.15 6.29 16.14
CA LEU A 206 4.25 5.22 15.17
C LEU A 206 2.89 4.55 15.02
N LEU A 207 2.37 4.55 13.79
CA LEU A 207 1.19 3.81 13.38
C LEU A 207 1.64 2.62 12.54
N LEU A 208 1.22 1.43 12.94
CA LEU A 208 1.46 0.21 12.21
C LEU A 208 0.15 -0.24 11.57
N ARG A 209 0.14 -0.41 10.24
CA ARG A 209 -0.93 -1.10 9.51
C ARG A 209 -0.45 -2.49 9.12
N THR A 210 -1.30 -3.50 9.31
CA THR A 210 -1.13 -4.85 8.75
C THR A 210 -2.40 -5.30 8.04
N TYR A 211 -2.27 -5.99 6.91
CA TYR A 211 -3.39 -6.72 6.30
C TYR A 211 -3.47 -8.13 6.87
N HIS A 212 -4.62 -8.46 7.46
CA HIS A 212 -4.91 -9.78 7.98
C HIS A 212 -6.36 -10.17 7.66
N MET A 213 -6.54 -11.34 7.07
CA MET A 213 -7.86 -11.86 6.63
C MET A 213 -8.65 -10.90 5.74
N GLY A 214 -7.99 -10.26 4.77
CA GLY A 214 -8.64 -9.36 3.80
C GLY A 214 -9.10 -8.02 4.37
N ALA A 215 -8.66 -7.66 5.57
CA ALA A 215 -8.97 -6.39 6.22
C ALA A 215 -7.71 -5.74 6.78
N PRO A 216 -7.63 -4.39 6.77
CA PRO A 216 -6.55 -3.67 7.41
C PRO A 216 -6.80 -3.58 8.91
N TRP A 217 -5.74 -3.79 9.69
CA TRP A 217 -5.70 -3.68 11.14
C TRP A 217 -4.58 -2.74 11.55
N PHE A 218 -4.80 -2.00 12.63
CA PHE A 218 -3.94 -0.88 13.00
C PHE A 218 -3.50 -0.93 14.45
N SER A 219 -2.32 -0.41 14.74
CA SER A 219 -1.83 -0.21 16.10
C SER A 219 -1.09 1.12 16.17
N LEU A 220 -1.40 1.95 17.15
CA LEU A 220 -0.76 3.24 17.35
C LEU A 220 0.00 3.25 18.68
N ARG A 221 1.22 3.77 18.67
CA ARG A 221 2.05 3.96 19.86
C ARG A 221 2.84 5.26 19.79
N GLY A 222 2.94 5.96 20.90
CA GLY A 222 3.96 6.99 21.06
C GLY A 222 5.34 6.35 21.04
N THR A 223 6.32 7.03 20.44
CA THR A 223 7.72 6.56 20.44
C THR A 223 8.28 6.36 21.85
N HIS A 224 7.84 7.17 22.81
CA HIS A 224 8.18 7.03 24.24
C HIS A 224 7.64 5.76 24.89
N GLU A 225 6.70 5.06 24.25
CA GLU A 225 6.14 3.79 24.74
C GLU A 225 6.89 2.56 24.18
N LEU A 226 7.89 2.79 23.32
CA LEU A 226 8.55 1.75 22.55
C LEU A 226 10.05 1.69 22.83
N VAL A 227 10.56 0.46 22.89
CA VAL A 227 11.99 0.18 22.86
C VAL A 227 12.33 -0.36 21.48
N ILE A 228 13.08 0.43 20.71
CA ILE A 228 13.46 0.12 19.33
C ILE A 228 14.89 -0.36 19.33
N HIS A 229 15.14 -1.54 18.77
CA HIS A 229 16.49 -2.07 18.61
C HIS A 229 16.58 -2.88 17.32
N ARG A 230 17.79 -3.02 16.80
CA ARG A 230 18.05 -3.77 15.58
C ARG A 230 18.51 -5.18 15.93
N GLU A 231 17.91 -6.17 15.29
CA GLU A 231 18.32 -7.56 15.37
C GLU A 231 18.58 -8.09 13.96
N GLY A 232 19.85 -8.12 13.57
CA GLY A 232 20.29 -8.53 12.23
C GLY A 232 19.70 -7.66 11.11
N SER A 233 18.84 -8.25 10.28
CA SER A 233 18.11 -7.58 9.19
C SER A 233 16.72 -7.07 9.59
N SER A 234 16.40 -7.06 10.88
CA SER A 234 15.10 -6.64 11.38
C SER A 234 15.20 -5.48 12.37
N LEU A 235 14.18 -4.61 12.34
CA LEU A 235 13.90 -3.66 13.39
C LEU A 235 12.87 -4.28 14.33
N GLN A 236 13.24 -4.43 15.60
CA GLN A 236 12.40 -4.96 16.65
C GLN A 236 11.89 -3.82 17.51
N LEU A 237 10.56 -3.70 17.59
CA LEU A 237 9.90 -2.69 18.40
C LEU A 237 9.18 -3.40 19.52
N ASN A 238 9.64 -3.21 20.75
CA ASN A 238 9.01 -3.74 21.96
C ASN A 238 8.13 -2.67 22.59
N ARG A 239 7.00 -3.07 23.15
CA ARG A 239 6.14 -2.26 24.01
C ARG A 239 6.11 -2.84 25.42
N TRP A 240 5.74 -2.03 26.40
CA TRP A 240 5.32 -2.57 27.69
C TRP A 240 3.90 -3.14 27.59
N SER A 241 3.63 -4.25 28.28
CA SER A 241 2.28 -4.82 28.41
C SER A 241 1.74 -4.61 29.82
N THR A 242 0.83 -3.65 29.99
CA THR A 242 0.26 -3.33 31.31
C THR A 242 -0.53 -4.49 31.93
N SER A 243 -1.20 -5.32 31.12
CA SER A 243 -1.95 -6.48 31.60
C SER A 243 -1.06 -7.59 32.16
N GLU A 244 0.16 -7.73 31.62
CA GLU A 244 1.06 -8.84 31.92
C GLU A 244 2.35 -8.39 32.62
N GLN A 245 2.54 -7.08 32.78
CA GLN A 245 3.70 -6.45 33.41
C GLN A 245 5.05 -6.94 32.83
N VAL A 246 5.10 -7.17 31.53
CA VAL A 246 6.30 -7.59 30.81
C VAL A 246 6.48 -6.84 29.48
N PRO A 247 7.72 -6.69 28.99
CA PRO A 247 7.97 -6.25 27.62
C PRO A 247 7.41 -7.28 26.64
N LYS A 248 6.72 -6.81 25.61
CA LYS A 248 6.22 -7.63 24.51
C LYS A 248 6.61 -7.03 23.18
N LEU A 249 6.87 -7.91 22.21
CA LEU A 249 7.09 -7.48 20.85
C LEU A 249 5.82 -6.83 20.32
N TRP A 250 5.96 -5.63 19.77
CA TRP A 250 4.90 -4.88 19.10
C TRP A 250 4.96 -5.14 17.59
N ALA A 251 6.16 -5.08 17.01
CA ALA A 251 6.41 -5.35 15.60
C ALA A 251 7.84 -5.87 15.36
N SER A 252 7.97 -6.74 14.37
CA SER A 252 9.25 -7.11 13.75
C SER A 252 9.21 -6.72 12.29
N LEU A 253 10.04 -5.77 11.87
CA LEU A 253 10.07 -5.24 10.51
C LEU A 253 11.34 -5.70 9.81
N TYR A 254 11.21 -6.60 8.83
CA TYR A 254 12.35 -7.18 8.13
C TYR A 254 12.67 -6.40 6.85
N PHE A 255 13.93 -6.03 6.70
CA PHE A 255 14.40 -5.34 5.50
C PHE A 255 14.88 -6.36 4.46
N LYS A 256 14.39 -6.22 3.22
CA LYS A 256 14.87 -7.02 2.08
C LYS A 256 16.27 -6.57 1.61
N THR A 257 16.65 -5.31 1.85
CA THR A 257 17.93 -4.73 1.43
C THR A 257 18.63 -3.98 2.55
N TRP A 258 19.96 -3.97 2.53
CA TRP A 258 20.80 -3.26 3.51
C TRP A 258 20.54 -1.75 3.52
N GLU A 259 20.41 -1.17 2.33
CA GLU A 259 20.16 0.26 2.14
C GLU A 259 18.80 0.66 2.71
N GLY A 260 17.81 -0.24 2.63
CA GLY A 260 16.51 -0.05 3.28
C GLY A 260 16.58 -0.06 4.81
N ALA A 261 17.53 -0.79 5.40
CA ALA A 261 17.76 -0.80 6.84
C ALA A 261 18.47 0.48 7.31
N LEU A 262 19.44 0.98 6.56
CA LEU A 262 20.20 2.20 6.92
C LEU A 262 19.31 3.46 6.95
N LEU A 263 18.41 3.61 5.98
CA LEU A 263 17.54 4.79 5.87
C LEU A 263 16.40 4.84 6.90
N THR A 264 16.24 3.80 7.72
CA THR A 264 15.14 3.72 8.71
C THR A 264 15.63 4.00 10.14
N VAL A 265 16.94 4.12 10.37
CA VAL A 265 17.55 4.21 11.72
C VAL A 265 18.17 5.60 12.01
N HIS A 266 18.17 6.51 11.03
CA HIS A 266 18.57 7.91 11.20
C HIS A 266 17.35 8.83 11.13
#